data_AF-A0A3G9GII3-F1
#
_entry.id   AF-A0A3G9GII3-F1
#
_cell.length_a   1.000
_cell.length_b   1.000
_cell.length_c   1.000
_cell.angle_alpha   90.00
_cell.angle_beta   90.00
_cell.angle_gamma   90.00
#
_symmetry.space_group_name_H-M   'P 1'
#
loop_
_entity.id
_entity.type
_entity.pdbx_description
1 polymer ?
#
loop_
_entity_poly.entity_id
_entity_poly.type
_entity_poly.pdbx_seq_one_letter_code
_entity_poly.pdbx_strand_id
1 'polypeptide(L)'
;MLPETATLRLHAAALRSTRWLLWPGPCLLLLASIQAGEWRLQTAAALAMLLQSWFCWRLQLDAALLAALENAPSLTVLDDTIHGLFGKAAAGRDFGQRQQGMRRLLIRFFMTTALCWLLAICAMMLPMI
;
A
#
# COMPACT_ATOMS: atom_id res chain seq x y z
N MET A 1 19.76 24.21 -6.17
CA MET A 1 18.52 23.53 -5.73
C MET A 1 18.43 22.17 -6.42
N LEU A 2 19.03 21.12 -5.85
CA LEU A 2 19.12 19.77 -6.43
C LEU A 2 18.94 18.59 -5.43
N PRO A 3 19.01 18.72 -4.09
CA PRO A 3 18.90 17.55 -3.21
C PRO A 3 17.45 17.12 -2.92
N GLU A 4 16.47 18.04 -2.97
CA GLU A 4 15.07 17.72 -2.62
C GLU A 4 14.33 16.93 -3.71
N THR A 5 14.66 17.14 -4.98
CA THR A 5 14.02 16.40 -6.08
C THR A 5 14.51 14.96 -6.16
N ALA A 6 15.80 14.72 -5.88
CA ALA A 6 16.38 13.38 -5.84
C ALA A 6 15.79 12.52 -4.71
N THR A 7 15.55 13.10 -3.53
CA THR A 7 14.93 12.38 -2.40
C THR A 7 13.46 12.06 -2.66
N LEU A 8 12.71 12.97 -3.29
CA LEU A 8 11.33 12.72 -3.74
C LEU A 8 11.25 11.56 -4.74
N ARG A 9 12.14 11.53 -5.74
CA ARG A 9 12.24 10.43 -6.70
C ARG A 9 12.51 9.09 -6.02
N LEU A 10 13.45 9.06 -5.08
CA LEU A 10 13.81 7.85 -4.34
C LEU A 10 12.60 7.33 -3.54
N HIS A 11 11.88 8.22 -2.85
CA HIS A 11 10.68 7.86 -2.09
C HIS A 11 9.56 7.34 -3.00
N ALA A 12 9.31 8.00 -4.14
CA ALA A 12 8.33 7.55 -5.12
C ALA A 12 8.68 6.17 -5.71
N ALA A 13 9.96 5.94 -6.02
CA ALA A 13 10.45 4.66 -6.52
C ALA A 13 10.32 3.55 -5.47
N ALA A 14 10.67 3.83 -4.21
CA ALA A 14 10.53 2.90 -3.10
C ALA A 14 9.06 2.52 -2.83
N LEU A 15 8.14 3.48 -2.95
CA LEU A 15 6.71 3.18 -2.81
C LEU A 15 6.18 2.39 -3.99
N ARG A 16 6.60 2.70 -5.23
CA ARG A 16 6.22 1.90 -6.41
C ARG A 16 6.67 0.46 -6.31
N SER A 17 7.86 0.21 -5.76
CA SER A 17 8.38 -1.16 -5.63
C SER A 17 7.53 -2.04 -4.70
N THR A 18 6.74 -1.46 -3.79
CA THR A 18 5.81 -2.22 -2.91
C THR A 18 4.77 -3.04 -3.67
N ARG A 19 4.49 -2.74 -4.94
CA ARG A 19 3.62 -3.56 -5.79
C ARG A 19 4.12 -5.00 -5.91
N TRP A 20 5.44 -5.20 -5.87
CA TRP A 20 6.07 -6.53 -5.95
C TRP A 20 5.91 -7.33 -4.67
N LEU A 21 5.48 -6.71 -3.58
CA LEU A 21 5.20 -7.37 -2.31
C LEU A 21 3.73 -7.81 -2.19
N LEU A 22 2.89 -7.64 -3.23
CA LEU A 22 1.50 -8.08 -3.24
C LEU A 22 1.30 -9.58 -3.45
N TRP A 23 2.29 -10.29 -4.00
CA TRP A 23 2.22 -11.73 -4.30
C TRP A 23 1.78 -12.64 -3.15
N PRO A 24 2.09 -12.36 -1.86
CA PRO A 24 1.66 -13.22 -0.75
C PRO A 24 0.14 -13.31 -0.61
N GLY A 25 -0.62 -12.27 -0.96
CA GLY A 25 -2.09 -12.27 -0.90
C GLY A 25 -2.72 -13.28 -1.87
N PRO A 26 -2.46 -13.19 -3.19
CA PRO A 26 -2.90 -14.18 -4.16
C PRO A 26 -2.42 -15.61 -3.86
N CYS A 27 -1.17 -15.78 -3.41
CA CYS A 27 -0.65 -17.09 -3.01
C CYS A 27 -1.43 -17.68 -1.83
N LEU A 28 -1.73 -16.89 -0.80
CA LEU A 28 -2.54 -17.30 0.33
C LEU A 28 -3.96 -17.68 -0.11
N LEU A 29 -4.59 -16.89 -0.99
CA LEU A 29 -5.93 -17.18 -1.48
C LEU A 29 -5.97 -18.49 -2.28
N LEU A 30 -4.93 -18.75 -3.10
CA LEU A 30 -4.79 -20.00 -3.84
C LEU A 30 -4.58 -21.20 -2.91
N LEU A 31 -3.75 -21.07 -1.86
CA LEU A 31 -3.56 -22.14 -0.88
C LEU A 31 -4.85 -22.43 -0.12
N ALA A 32 -5.58 -21.39 0.28
CA ALA A 32 -6.86 -21.52 0.97
C ALA A 32 -7.97 -22.14 0.08
N SER A 33 -7.90 -21.98 -1.24
CA SER A 33 -8.87 -22.61 -2.16
C SER A 33 -8.56 -24.08 -2.43
N ILE A 34 -7.28 -24.47 -2.38
CA ILE A 34 -6.86 -25.88 -2.50
C ILE A 34 -7.22 -26.67 -1.23
N GLN A 35 -7.17 -26.05 -0.06
CA GLN A 35 -7.66 -26.66 1.19
C GLN A 35 -9.19 -26.64 1.24
N ALA A 36 -9.80 -27.64 0.63
CA ALA A 36 -11.24 -27.86 0.67
C ALA A 36 -11.70 -28.09 2.12
N GLY A 37 -12.57 -27.23 2.65
CA GLY A 37 -13.28 -27.48 3.91
C GLY A 37 -13.24 -26.38 4.96
N GLU A 38 -12.27 -25.45 4.91
CA GLU A 38 -12.15 -24.37 5.89
C GLU A 38 -12.59 -23.00 5.35
N TRP A 39 -13.90 -22.74 5.32
CA TRP A 39 -14.46 -21.44 4.92
C TRP A 39 -13.89 -20.26 5.72
N ARG A 40 -13.47 -20.50 6.96
CA ARG A 40 -12.81 -19.52 7.83
C ARG A 40 -11.46 -19.08 7.27
N LEU A 41 -10.64 -20.04 6.82
CA LEU A 41 -9.34 -19.77 6.22
C LEU A 41 -9.51 -19.01 4.89
N GLN A 42 -10.48 -19.41 4.07
CA GLN A 42 -10.78 -18.72 2.80
C GLN A 42 -11.22 -17.28 3.02
N THR A 43 -12.08 -17.04 4.02
CA THR A 43 -12.56 -15.70 4.35
C THR A 43 -11.43 -14.85 4.93
N ALA A 44 -10.60 -15.41 5.81
CA ALA A 44 -9.43 -14.74 6.35
C ALA A 44 -8.41 -14.38 5.25
N ALA A 45 -8.15 -15.30 4.32
CA ALA A 45 -7.28 -15.10 3.16
C ALA A 45 -7.80 -13.98 2.25
N ALA A 46 -9.10 -13.99 1.93
CA ALA A 46 -9.73 -12.96 1.11
C ALA A 46 -9.65 -11.58 1.77
N LEU A 47 -9.95 -11.49 3.07
CA LEU A 47 -9.85 -10.23 3.83
C LEU A 47 -8.41 -9.72 3.92
N ALA A 48 -7.45 -10.61 4.17
CA ALA A 48 -6.03 -10.25 4.22
C ALA A 48 -5.54 -9.73 2.86
N MET A 49 -5.90 -10.39 1.75
CA MET A 49 -5.59 -9.96 0.39
C MET A 49 -6.22 -8.60 0.06
N LEU A 50 -7.50 -8.40 0.39
CA LEU A 50 -8.19 -7.13 0.17
C LEU A 50 -7.53 -6.00 0.95
N LEU A 51 -7.19 -6.23 2.21
CA LEU A 51 -6.52 -5.25 3.06
C LEU A 51 -5.12 -4.92 2.53
N GLN A 52 -4.35 -5.92 2.11
CA GLN A 52 -3.02 -5.74 1.51
C GLN A 52 -3.11 -4.94 0.20
N SER A 53 -4.08 -5.27 -0.65
CA SER A 53 -4.35 -4.60 -1.92
C SER A 53 -4.77 -3.15 -1.72
N TRP A 54 -5.62 -2.88 -0.72
CA TRP A 54 -6.02 -1.52 -0.34
C TRP A 54 -4.84 -0.67 0.11
N PHE A 55 -3.98 -1.21 0.98
CA PHE A 55 -2.78 -0.49 1.41
C PHE A 55 -1.81 -0.25 0.26
N CYS A 56 -1.60 -1.23 -0.62
CA CYS A 56 -0.75 -1.04 -1.79
C CYS A 56 -1.31 0.03 -2.72
N TRP A 57 -2.61 0.01 -3.04
CA TRP A 57 -3.24 1.04 -3.85
C TRP A 57 -3.04 2.44 -3.24
N ARG A 58 -3.19 2.58 -1.92
CA ARG A 58 -2.91 3.84 -1.22
C ARG A 58 -1.45 4.29 -1.36
N LEU A 59 -0.49 3.38 -1.21
CA LEU A 59 0.93 3.69 -1.38
C LEU A 59 1.27 4.06 -2.84
N GLN A 60 0.62 3.45 -3.83
CA GLN A 60 0.78 3.82 -5.25
C GLN A 60 0.19 5.20 -5.55
N LEU A 61 -0.93 5.55 -4.93
CA LEU A 61 -1.49 6.90 -5.00
C LEU A 61 -0.51 7.92 -4.43
N ASP A 62 0.07 7.64 -3.25
CA ASP A 62 1.09 8.51 -2.65
C ASP A 62 2.35 8.62 -3.53
N ALA A 63 2.76 7.53 -4.18
CA ALA A 63 3.88 7.56 -5.13
C ALA A 63 3.59 8.40 -6.39
N ALA A 64 2.35 8.34 -6.89
CA ALA A 64 1.91 9.17 -8.02
C ALA A 64 1.86 10.66 -7.62
N LEU A 65 1.41 10.97 -6.40
CA LEU A 65 1.41 12.33 -5.86
C LEU A 65 2.83 12.88 -5.69
N LEU A 66 3.77 12.09 -5.18
CA LEU A 66 5.18 12.50 -5.09
C LEU A 66 5.79 12.77 -6.47
N ALA A 67 5.47 11.96 -7.47
CA ALA A 67 5.92 12.18 -8.85
C ALA A 67 5.25 13.40 -9.50
N ALA A 68 4.02 13.73 -9.11
CA ALA A 68 3.35 14.95 -9.54
C ALA A 68 3.98 16.20 -8.91
N LEU A 69 4.36 16.15 -7.63
CA LEU A 69 5.10 17.23 -6.95
C LEU A 69 6.42 17.55 -7.63
N GLU A 70 7.10 16.54 -8.15
CA GLU A 70 8.37 16.72 -8.87
C GLU A 70 8.23 17.59 -10.12
N ASN A 71 7.06 17.53 -10.78
CA ASN A 71 6.77 18.27 -12.00
C ASN A 71 5.89 19.51 -11.76
N ALA A 72 5.42 19.72 -10.52
CA ALA A 72 4.56 20.83 -10.17
C ALA A 72 5.40 22.09 -9.85
N PRO A 73 4.98 23.27 -10.32
CA PRO A 73 5.68 24.52 -10.04
C PRO A 73 5.58 24.94 -8.55
N SER A 74 4.57 24.44 -7.81
CA SER A 74 4.41 24.68 -6.38
C SER A 74 3.53 23.63 -5.70
N LEU A 75 3.68 23.48 -4.38
CA LEU A 75 2.83 22.60 -3.55
C LEU A 75 1.35 23.01 -3.57
N THR A 76 1.09 24.32 -3.73
CA THR A 76 -0.27 24.88 -3.77
C THR A 76 -1.05 24.41 -4.99
N VAL A 77 -0.42 24.33 -6.17
CA VAL A 77 -1.06 23.82 -7.40
C VAL A 77 -1.46 22.35 -7.26
N LEU A 78 -0.65 21.55 -6.54
CA LEU A 78 -1.02 20.18 -6.24
C LEU A 78 -2.19 20.12 -5.26
N ASP A 79 -2.19 20.94 -4.21
CA ASP A 79 -3.27 20.96 -3.22
C ASP A 79 -4.60 21.39 -3.86
N ASP A 80 -4.58 22.34 -4.80
CA ASP A 80 -5.75 22.75 -5.57
C ASP A 80 -6.25 21.62 -6.49
N THR A 81 -5.33 20.86 -7.10
CA THR A 81 -5.68 19.70 -7.94
C THR A 81 -6.29 18.56 -7.11
N ILE A 82 -5.70 18.25 -5.95
CA ILE A 82 -6.23 17.26 -5.00
C ILE A 82 -7.58 17.73 -4.46
N HIS A 83 -7.73 19.02 -4.16
CA HIS A 83 -8.98 19.61 -3.72
C HIS A 83 -10.07 19.45 -4.78
N GLY A 84 -9.75 19.74 -6.05
CA GLY A 84 -10.65 19.54 -7.18
C GLY A 84 -11.07 18.09 -7.38
N LEU A 85 -10.15 17.13 -7.19
CA LEU A 85 -10.43 15.70 -7.38
C LEU A 85 -11.24 15.07 -6.24
N PHE A 86 -11.04 15.52 -5.00
CA PHE A 86 -11.61 14.85 -3.82
C PHE A 86 -12.61 15.70 -3.04
N GLY A 87 -12.86 16.96 -3.44
CA GLY A 87 -13.79 17.88 -2.79
C GLY A 87 -13.47 18.18 -1.32
N LYS A 88 -12.30 17.76 -0.84
CA LYS A 88 -11.83 17.94 0.54
C LYS A 88 -10.70 18.94 0.53
N ALA A 89 -10.78 19.94 1.39
CA ALA A 89 -9.67 20.85 1.60
C ALA A 89 -8.48 20.04 2.14
N ALA A 90 -7.51 19.74 1.28
CA ALA A 90 -6.16 19.33 1.69
C ALA A 90 -5.36 20.53 2.23
N ALA A 91 -6.01 21.71 2.31
CA ALA A 91 -5.47 22.98 2.72
C ALA A 91 -4.65 22.87 4.02
N GLY A 92 -3.35 23.12 3.91
CA GLY A 92 -2.49 23.36 5.06
C GLY A 92 -1.82 22.15 5.69
N ARG A 93 -1.90 20.93 5.10
CA ARG A 93 -1.05 19.83 5.58
C ARG A 93 0.37 20.00 5.08
N ASP A 94 1.26 20.35 6.01
CA ASP A 94 2.70 20.36 5.80
C ASP A 94 3.21 19.01 5.27
N PHE A 95 4.25 19.05 4.44
CA PHE A 95 4.84 17.88 3.81
C PHE A 95 5.28 16.83 4.84
N GLY A 96 5.77 17.27 6.01
CA GLY A 96 6.12 16.39 7.12
C GLY A 96 4.94 15.57 7.66
N GLN A 97 3.73 16.16 7.72
CA GLN A 97 2.53 15.44 8.14
C GLN A 97 2.10 14.38 7.11
N ARG A 98 2.28 14.67 5.82
CA ARG A 98 2.04 13.72 4.73
C ARG A 98 3.01 12.55 4.82
N GLN A 99 4.29 12.82 5.02
CA GLN A 99 5.33 11.80 5.17
C GLN A 99 5.07 10.88 6.38
N GLN A 100 4.58 11.42 7.50
CA GLN A 100 4.21 10.60 8.66
C GLN A 100 2.99 9.70 8.38
N GLY A 101 2.03 10.19 7.57
CA GLY A 101 0.92 9.39 7.06
C GLY A 101 1.40 8.22 6.20
N MET A 102 2.29 8.51 5.24
CA MET A 102 2.89 7.53 4.33
C MET A 102 3.70 6.47 5.10
N ARG A 103 4.49 6.88 6.09
CA ARG A 103 5.24 5.96 6.95
C ARG A 103 4.31 5.00 7.71
N ARG A 104 3.21 5.50 8.26
CA ARG A 104 2.21 4.66 8.95
C ARG A 104 1.54 3.67 7.99
N LEU A 105 1.21 4.10 6.78
CA LEU A 105 0.66 3.23 5.74
C LEU A 105 1.66 2.15 5.33
N LEU A 106 2.93 2.50 5.18
CA LEU A 106 3.99 1.56 4.83
C LEU A 106 4.18 0.49 5.91
N ILE A 107 4.21 0.88 7.19
CA ILE A 107 4.29 -0.06 8.31
C ILE A 107 3.08 -1.01 8.30
N ARG A 108 1.86 -0.48 8.12
CA ARG A 108 0.64 -1.30 8.03
C ARG A 108 0.69 -2.27 6.85
N PHE A 109 1.16 -1.83 5.69
CA PHE A 109 1.36 -2.69 4.52
C PHE A 109 2.33 -3.84 4.82
N PHE A 110 3.47 -3.57 5.45
CA PHE A 110 4.41 -4.63 5.82
C PHE A 110 3.83 -5.59 6.86
N MET A 111 3.10 -5.09 7.86
CA MET A 111 2.41 -5.95 8.83
C MET A 111 1.38 -6.85 8.16
N THR A 112 0.56 -6.33 7.25
CA THR A 112 -0.41 -7.13 6.50
C THR A 112 0.27 -8.14 5.58
N THR A 113 1.39 -7.76 4.95
CA THR A 113 2.17 -8.67 4.11
C THR A 113 2.78 -9.82 4.94
N ALA A 114 3.34 -9.51 6.12
CA ALA A 114 3.83 -10.52 7.05
C ALA A 114 2.71 -11.44 7.55
N LEU A 115 1.53 -10.88 7.85
CA LEU A 115 0.35 -11.65 8.23
C LEU A 115 -0.09 -12.61 7.10
N CYS A 116 -0.07 -12.17 5.84
CA CYS A 116 -0.40 -13.03 4.71
C CYS A 116 0.57 -14.22 4.60
N TRP A 117 1.87 -13.98 4.80
CA TRP A 117 2.87 -15.05 4.85
C TRP A 117 2.66 -16.01 6.01
N LEU A 118 2.39 -15.50 7.21
CA LEU A 118 2.13 -16.34 8.38
C LEU A 118 0.90 -17.22 8.17
N LEU A 119 -0.20 -16.65 7.65
CA LEU A 119 -1.40 -17.42 7.31
C LEU A 119 -1.12 -18.48 6.24
N ALA A 120 -0.28 -18.16 5.25
CA ALA A 120 0.07 -19.11 4.18
C ALA A 120 0.89 -20.28 4.73
N ILE A 121 1.86 -20.01 5.61
CA ILE A 121 2.66 -21.05 6.29
C ILE A 121 1.75 -21.91 7.18
N CYS A 122 0.88 -21.29 7.98
CA CYS A 122 -0.08 -22.02 8.82
C CYS A 122 -1.02 -22.90 7.99
N ALA A 123 -1.50 -22.40 6.85
CA ALA A 123 -2.29 -23.20 5.93
C ALA A 123 -1.49 -24.41 5.45
N MET A 124 -0.25 -24.24 5.00
CA MET A 124 0.59 -25.37 4.55
C MET A 124 0.88 -26.42 5.64
N MET A 125 0.81 -26.05 6.93
CA MET A 125 0.97 -26.99 8.04
C MET A 125 -0.32 -27.70 8.45
N LEU A 126 -1.49 -27.22 8.00
CA LEU A 126 -2.75 -27.92 8.22
C LEU A 126 -2.78 -29.20 7.36
N PRO A 127 -3.19 -30.35 7.92
CA PRO A 127 -3.37 -31.55 7.13
C PRO A 127 -4.42 -31.29 6.05
N MET A 128 -4.10 -31.61 4.80
CA MET A 128 -5.09 -31.61 3.73
C MET A 128 -6.11 -32.72 4.03
N ILE A 129 -7.36 -32.32 4.31
CA ILE A 129 -8.50 -33.22 4.52
C ILE A 129 -9.06 -33.68 3.18
#